data_AF-A0A936APP8-F1
#
_entry.id   AF-A0A936APP8-F1
#
_cell.length_a   1.000
_cell.length_b   1.000
_cell.length_c   1.000
_cell.angle_alpha   90.00
_cell.angle_beta   90.00
_cell.angle_gamma   90.00
#
_symmetry.space_group_name_H-M   'P 1'
#
loop_
_entity.id
_entity.type
_entity.pdbx_description
1 polymer ?
#
loop_
_entity_poly.entity_id
_entity_poly.type
_entity_poly.pdbx_seq_one_letter_code
_entity_poly.pdbx_strand_id
1 'polypeptide(L)'
;MGQRIVELFRLPFFLGLSATFWWHQHETIHHPSPNLIGVDDDADLSPWFAMTQAEIQAASGLRRWYYEKAQWLVFPLALAANGFNFTKTGVVYLIRMLRDPEKRRTAHWIDLTALMLHFGCYLGLPVLFFSARDVLTVYLFRTVSLGTRCL
;
A
#
# COMPACT_ATOMS: atom_id res chain seq x y z
N MET A 1 21.18 -10.29 7.90
CA MET A 1 21.28 -8.80 8.02
C MET A 1 21.43 -8.10 6.67
N GLY A 2 22.22 -8.62 5.71
CA GLY A 2 22.42 -7.99 4.40
C GLY A 2 21.15 -7.81 3.54
N GLN A 3 20.27 -8.81 3.46
CA GLN A 3 19.07 -8.72 2.60
C GLN A 3 18.07 -7.65 3.06
N ARG A 4 17.85 -7.51 4.38
CA ARG A 4 16.97 -6.46 4.93
C ARG A 4 17.48 -5.04 4.67
N ILE A 5 18.80 -4.83 4.59
CA ILE A 5 19.37 -3.52 4.23
C ILE A 5 19.09 -3.19 2.77
N VAL A 6 19.18 -4.19 1.88
CA VAL A 6 18.85 -4.00 0.46
C VAL A 6 17.36 -3.67 0.29
N GLU A 7 16.47 -4.33 1.03
CA GLU A 7 15.03 -4.08 0.99
C GLU A 7 14.64 -2.70 1.52
N LEU A 8 15.31 -2.20 2.56
CA LEU A 8 15.13 -0.83 3.08
C LEU A 8 15.37 0.25 2.03
N PHE A 9 16.11 -0.05 0.98
CA PHE A 9 16.25 0.84 -0.17
C PHE A 9 15.33 0.41 -1.30
N ARG A 10 15.34 -0.88 -1.66
CA ARG A 10 14.69 -1.40 -2.86
C ARG A 10 13.18 -1.16 -2.89
N LEU A 11 12.48 -1.48 -1.80
CA LEU A 11 11.03 -1.32 -1.74
C LEU A 11 10.61 0.15 -1.77
N PRO A 12 11.12 1.03 -0.88
CA PRO A 12 10.69 2.43 -0.89
C PRO A 12 11.18 3.19 -2.12
N PHE A 13 12.45 3.03 -2.52
CA PHE A 13 13.02 3.81 -3.62
C PHE A 13 12.45 3.39 -4.98
N PHE A 14 12.36 2.10 -5.28
CA PHE A 14 11.84 1.66 -6.57
C PHE A 14 10.33 1.52 -6.54
N LEU A 15 9.70 0.96 -5.51
CA LEU A 15 8.26 0.68 -5.57
C LEU A 15 7.39 1.76 -4.91
N GLY A 16 7.97 2.70 -4.15
CA GLY A 16 7.18 3.64 -3.36
C GLY A 16 6.46 2.94 -2.20
N LEU A 17 6.95 1.76 -1.78
CA LEU A 17 6.40 0.93 -0.70
C LEU A 17 7.35 0.96 0.49
N SER A 18 6.88 1.35 1.67
CA SER A 18 7.69 1.31 2.88
C SER A 18 8.11 -0.13 3.21
N ALA A 19 9.41 -0.35 3.35
CA ALA A 19 9.94 -1.68 3.67
C ALA A 19 9.55 -2.12 5.08
N THR A 20 9.60 -1.21 6.06
CA THR A 20 9.25 -1.52 7.45
C THR A 20 7.76 -1.79 7.64
N PHE A 21 6.90 -1.08 6.89
CA PHE A 21 5.48 -1.41 6.81
C PHE A 21 5.27 -2.79 6.18
N TRP A 22 5.91 -3.06 5.05
CA TRP A 22 5.80 -4.35 4.37
C TRP A 22 6.21 -5.51 5.27
N TRP A 23 7.34 -5.41 5.96
CA TRP A 23 7.75 -6.44 6.91
C TRP A 23 6.75 -6.62 8.04
N HIS A 24 6.20 -5.54 8.59
CA HIS A 24 5.22 -5.64 9.65
C HIS A 24 3.95 -6.36 9.18
N GLN A 25 3.38 -5.93 8.06
CA GLN A 25 2.13 -6.53 7.56
C GLN A 25 2.37 -7.93 6.99
N HIS A 26 3.30 -8.06 6.04
CA HIS A 26 3.46 -9.29 5.27
C HIS A 26 4.26 -10.35 6.04
N GLU A 27 5.37 -9.99 6.68
CA GLU A 27 6.21 -10.98 7.38
C GLU A 27 5.74 -11.29 8.79
N THR A 28 5.30 -10.27 9.56
CA THR A 28 4.97 -10.48 10.98
C THR A 28 3.51 -10.81 11.26
N ILE A 29 2.58 -10.48 10.36
CA ILE A 29 1.14 -10.71 10.54
C ILE A 29 0.63 -11.74 9.53
N HIS A 30 0.77 -11.46 8.23
CA HIS A 30 0.19 -12.28 7.17
C HIS A 30 0.80 -13.68 7.10
N HIS A 31 2.13 -13.83 6.99
CA HIS A 31 2.74 -15.17 6.90
C HIS A 31 2.40 -16.10 8.10
N PRO A 32 2.36 -15.61 9.36
CA PRO A 32 1.90 -16.41 10.48
C PRO A 32 0.39 -16.69 10.51
N SER A 33 -0.44 -15.82 9.94
CA SER A 33 -1.91 -15.90 10.07
C SER A 33 -2.63 -15.40 8.81
N PRO A 34 -2.40 -16.04 7.65
CA PRO A 34 -2.81 -15.49 6.36
C PRO A 34 -4.33 -15.50 6.21
N ASN A 35 -4.90 -14.37 5.79
CA ASN A 35 -6.34 -14.20 5.58
C ASN A 35 -7.19 -14.51 6.83
N LEU A 36 -6.62 -14.36 8.03
CA LEU A 36 -7.34 -14.57 9.28
C LEU A 36 -8.04 -13.28 9.73
N ILE A 37 -9.36 -13.24 9.53
CA ILE A 37 -10.19 -12.09 9.93
C ILE A 37 -9.99 -11.72 11.41
N GLY A 38 -9.74 -10.45 11.66
CA GLY A 38 -9.51 -9.90 13.00
C GLY A 38 -8.06 -10.01 13.50
N VAL A 39 -7.17 -10.61 12.71
CA VAL A 39 -5.72 -10.64 12.96
C VAL A 39 -4.98 -10.03 11.78
N ASP A 40 -5.32 -10.46 10.56
CA ASP A 40 -4.76 -9.98 9.32
C ASP A 40 -5.68 -8.96 8.68
N ASP A 41 -5.32 -7.68 8.82
CA ASP A 41 -6.11 -6.57 8.31
C ASP A 41 -6.16 -6.54 6.76
N ASP A 42 -5.33 -7.32 6.07
CA ASP A 42 -5.33 -7.39 4.60
C ASP A 42 -6.57 -8.09 4.01
N ALA A 43 -7.23 -8.92 4.82
CA ALA A 43 -8.42 -9.67 4.45
C ALA A 43 -9.72 -8.94 4.82
N ASP A 44 -9.64 -7.90 5.64
CA ASP A 44 -10.76 -7.00 5.93
C ASP A 44 -10.80 -5.84 4.92
N LEU A 45 -11.57 -6.06 3.85
CA LEU A 45 -11.80 -5.06 2.81
C LEU A 45 -13.08 -4.24 3.05
N SER A 46 -13.66 -4.33 4.24
CA SER A 46 -14.88 -3.60 4.57
C SER A 46 -14.63 -2.08 4.64
N PRO A 47 -15.60 -1.24 4.26
CA PRO A 47 -16.94 -1.58 3.73
C PRO A 47 -16.97 -1.70 2.19
N TRP A 48 -15.82 -1.79 1.53
CA TRP A 48 -15.72 -1.70 0.06
C TRP A 48 -15.97 -3.03 -0.64
N PHE A 49 -15.57 -4.13 0.00
CA PHE A 49 -15.78 -5.48 -0.52
C PHE A 49 -16.23 -6.39 0.61
N ALA A 50 -17.06 -7.37 0.27
CA ALA A 50 -17.38 -8.48 1.16
C ALA A 50 -16.60 -9.69 0.69
N MET A 51 -15.72 -10.19 1.56
CA MET A 51 -14.85 -11.33 1.30
C MET A 51 -15.48 -12.64 1.76
N THR A 52 -16.50 -12.56 2.63
CA THR A 52 -17.18 -13.70 3.23
C THR A 52 -18.70 -13.62 3.06
N GLN A 53 -19.35 -14.78 3.08
CA GLN A 53 -20.81 -14.85 3.07
C GLN A 53 -21.44 -14.16 4.29
N ALA A 54 -20.75 -14.17 5.43
CA ALA A 54 -21.21 -13.52 6.66
C ALA A 54 -21.33 -12.00 6.49
N GLU A 55 -20.36 -11.36 5.83
CA GLU A 55 -20.41 -9.92 5.53
C GLU A 55 -21.55 -9.56 4.57
N ILE A 56 -21.83 -10.42 3.60
CA ILE A 56 -22.97 -10.25 2.68
C ILE A 56 -24.29 -10.34 3.46
N GLN A 57 -24.43 -11.33 4.33
CA GLN A 57 -25.64 -11.54 5.14
C GLN A 57 -25.86 -10.43 6.18
N ALA A 58 -24.78 -9.87 6.72
CA ALA A 58 -24.82 -8.73 7.65
C ALA A 58 -25.16 -7.40 6.95
N ALA A 59 -25.02 -7.31 5.63
CA ALA A 59 -25.43 -6.14 4.87
C ALA A 59 -26.94 -6.15 4.55
N SER A 60 -27.51 -4.97 4.33
CA SER A 60 -28.90 -4.79 3.92
C SER A 60 -29.05 -3.72 2.84
N GLY A 61 -30.21 -3.69 2.18
CA GLY A 61 -30.54 -2.70 1.15
C GLY A 61 -29.52 -2.66 0.00
N LEU A 62 -29.12 -1.44 -0.38
CA LEU A 62 -28.20 -1.21 -1.51
C LEU A 62 -26.80 -1.81 -1.27
N ARG A 63 -26.31 -1.86 -0.03
CA ARG A 63 -24.99 -2.43 0.27
C ARG A 63 -24.97 -3.93 0.02
N ARG A 64 -26.03 -4.65 0.41
CA ARG A 64 -26.17 -6.09 0.12
C ARG A 64 -26.27 -6.35 -1.37
N TRP A 65 -27.12 -5.59 -2.08
CA TRP A 65 -27.20 -5.69 -3.53
C TRP A 65 -25.84 -5.44 -4.20
N TYR A 66 -25.10 -4.43 -3.73
CA TYR A 66 -23.75 -4.14 -4.22
C TYR A 66 -22.80 -5.34 -4.00
N TYR A 67 -22.74 -5.88 -2.78
CA TYR A 67 -21.91 -7.06 -2.49
C TYR A 67 -22.33 -8.28 -3.31
N GLU A 68 -23.62 -8.53 -3.52
CA GLU A 68 -24.09 -9.70 -4.26
C GLU A 68 -23.93 -9.57 -5.79
N LYS A 69 -23.99 -8.35 -6.35
CA LYS A 69 -24.15 -8.15 -7.78
C LYS A 69 -23.11 -7.26 -8.45
N ALA A 70 -22.53 -6.30 -7.72
CA ALA A 70 -21.79 -5.20 -8.33
C ALA A 70 -20.35 -5.04 -7.82
N GLN A 71 -19.96 -5.61 -6.68
CA GLN A 71 -18.61 -5.41 -6.13
C GLN A 71 -17.50 -5.84 -7.10
N TRP A 72 -17.74 -6.87 -7.91
CA TRP A 72 -16.79 -7.34 -8.93
C TRP A 72 -16.48 -6.27 -10.00
N LEU A 73 -17.40 -5.33 -10.25
CA LEU A 73 -17.19 -4.22 -11.20
C LEU A 73 -16.18 -3.19 -10.66
N VAL A 74 -16.11 -3.05 -9.34
CA VAL A 74 -15.21 -2.10 -8.66
C VAL A 74 -13.81 -2.70 -8.47
N PHE A 75 -13.71 -4.04 -8.40
CA PHE A 75 -12.46 -4.73 -8.13
C PHE A 75 -11.30 -4.35 -9.08
N PRO A 76 -11.46 -4.26 -10.42
CA PRO A 76 -10.38 -3.83 -11.31
C PRO A 76 -9.87 -2.41 -11.01
N LEU A 77 -10.76 -1.49 -10.63
CA LEU A 77 -10.40 -0.12 -10.26
C LEU A 77 -9.70 -0.08 -8.91
N ALA A 78 -10.17 -0.88 -7.94
CA ALA A 78 -9.51 -1.03 -6.65
C ALA A 78 -8.10 -1.61 -6.79
N LEU A 79 -7.94 -2.61 -7.66
CA LEU A 79 -6.64 -3.21 -7.97
C LEU A 79 -5.70 -2.19 -8.63
N ALA A 80 -6.19 -1.42 -9.61
CA ALA A 80 -5.44 -0.30 -10.20
C ALA A 80 -5.02 0.76 -9.16
N ALA A 81 -5.86 0.99 -8.15
CA ALA A 81 -5.56 1.93 -7.08
C ALA A 81 -4.64 1.36 -5.98
N ASN A 82 -4.40 0.05 -5.95
CA ASN A 82 -3.73 -0.63 -4.84
C ASN A 82 -2.29 -0.14 -4.62
N GLY A 83 -1.57 0.22 -5.69
CA GLY A 83 -0.24 0.82 -5.58
C GLY A 83 -0.24 2.10 -4.74
N PHE A 84 -1.25 2.95 -4.90
CA PHE A 84 -1.41 4.16 -4.08
C PHE A 84 -1.79 3.81 -2.64
N ASN A 85 -2.59 2.77 -2.44
CA ASN A 85 -2.97 2.31 -1.10
C ASN A 85 -1.71 1.90 -0.32
N PHE A 86 -0.83 1.10 -0.91
CA PHE A 86 0.44 0.69 -0.29
C PHE A 86 1.35 1.87 0.07
N THR A 87 1.51 2.85 -0.84
CA THR A 87 2.28 4.05 -0.53
C THR A 87 1.66 4.84 0.61
N LYS A 88 0.34 5.02 0.59
CA LYS A 88 -0.41 5.75 1.64
C LYS A 88 -0.28 5.07 3.00
N THR A 89 -0.58 3.78 3.10
CA THR A 89 -0.50 3.02 4.36
C THR A 89 0.93 2.95 4.87
N GLY A 90 1.92 2.77 3.99
CA GLY A 90 3.33 2.86 4.33
C GLY A 90 3.74 4.21 4.93
N VAL A 91 3.32 5.33 4.33
CA VAL A 91 3.56 6.67 4.88
C VAL A 91 2.89 6.84 6.25
N VAL A 92 1.62 6.45 6.38
CA VAL A 92 0.89 6.53 7.66
C VAL A 92 1.59 5.69 8.74
N TYR A 93 2.03 4.48 8.40
CA TYR A 93 2.79 3.61 9.29
C TYR A 93 4.10 4.26 9.74
N LEU A 94 4.91 4.78 8.82
CA LEU A 94 6.16 5.47 9.13
C LEU A 94 5.94 6.68 10.05
N ILE A 95 4.93 7.50 9.78
CA ILE A 95 4.58 8.64 10.65
C ILE A 95 4.27 8.16 12.07
N ARG A 96 3.48 7.08 12.22
CA ARG A 96 3.16 6.49 13.53
C ARG A 96 4.42 6.00 14.25
N MET A 97 5.29 5.26 13.55
CA MET A 97 6.51 4.71 14.13
C MET A 97 7.55 5.77 14.50
N LEU A 98 7.62 6.88 13.74
CA LEU A 98 8.57 7.96 14.00
C LEU A 98 8.12 8.89 15.13
N ARG A 99 6.81 8.98 15.38
CA ARG A 99 6.22 9.76 16.48
C ARG A 99 6.34 9.08 17.84
N ASP A 100 6.45 7.76 17.88
CA ASP A 100 6.56 6.96 19.10
C ASP A 100 8.05 6.66 19.40
N PRO A 101 8.65 7.26 20.45
CA PRO A 101 10.07 7.05 20.76
C PRO A 101 10.40 5.60 21.14
N GLU A 102 9.45 4.84 21.69
CA GLU A 102 9.67 3.45 22.11
C GLU A 102 9.75 2.52 20.90
N LYS A 103 8.94 2.80 19.87
CA LYS A 103 8.89 2.02 18.63
C LYS A 103 9.86 2.51 17.57
N ARG A 104 10.29 3.77 17.63
CA ARG A 104 11.20 4.34 16.63
C ARG A 104 12.54 3.59 16.58
N ARG A 105 13.00 3.27 15.37
CA ARG A 105 14.27 2.60 15.08
C ARG A 105 14.96 3.29 13.90
N THR A 106 16.27 3.10 13.76
CA THR A 106 17.06 3.62 12.63
C THR A 106 16.49 3.16 11.28
N ALA A 107 15.95 1.95 11.21
CA ALA A 107 15.30 1.42 10.01
C ALA A 107 14.16 2.32 9.49
N HIS A 108 13.34 2.89 10.39
CA HIS A 108 12.25 3.81 9.99
C HIS A 108 12.77 5.10 9.35
N TRP A 109 13.93 5.60 9.79
CA TRP A 109 14.57 6.77 9.19
C TRP A 109 15.17 6.47 7.83
N ILE A 110 15.79 5.30 7.66
CA ILE A 110 16.34 4.85 6.38
C ILE A 110 15.20 4.66 5.37
N ASP A 111 14.12 3.99 5.78
CA ASP A 111 12.93 3.75 4.98
C ASP A 111 12.26 5.07 4.55
N LEU A 112 12.06 6.01 5.49
CA LEU A 112 11.57 7.35 5.17
C LEU A 112 12.48 8.07 4.17
N THR A 113 13.80 8.01 4.37
CA THR A 113 14.77 8.68 3.48
C THR A 113 14.68 8.12 2.07
N ALA A 114 14.65 6.79 1.94
CA ALA A 114 14.52 6.12 0.64
C ALA A 114 13.18 6.44 -0.03
N LEU A 115 12.09 6.58 0.74
CA LEU A 115 10.79 6.98 0.22
C LEU A 115 10.75 8.46 -0.19
N MET A 116 11.43 9.34 0.53
CA MET A 116 11.60 10.74 0.10
C MET A 116 12.44 10.84 -1.17
N LEU A 117 13.50 10.03 -1.29
CA LEU A 117 14.29 9.91 -2.52
C LEU A 117 13.45 9.39 -3.68
N HIS A 118 12.51 8.47 -3.45
CA HIS A 118 11.55 8.04 -4.47
C HIS A 118 10.79 9.25 -5.04
N PHE A 119 10.11 10.05 -4.20
CA PHE A 119 9.37 11.20 -4.70
C PHE A 119 10.28 12.27 -5.31
N GLY A 120 11.45 12.50 -4.71
CA GLY A 120 12.45 13.43 -5.24
C GLY A 120 12.92 13.03 -6.64
N CYS A 121 13.27 11.77 -6.86
CA CYS A 121 13.81 11.29 -8.14
C CYS A 121 12.73 11.01 -9.19
N TYR A 122 11.53 10.56 -8.80
CA TYR A 122 10.47 10.18 -9.75
C TYR A 122 9.49 11.32 -10.06
N LEU A 123 9.38 12.33 -9.19
CA LEU A 123 8.52 13.50 -9.39
C LEU A 123 9.34 14.80 -9.42
N GLY A 124 10.17 15.04 -8.41
CA GLY A 124 10.89 16.32 -8.26
C GLY A 124 11.88 16.60 -9.39
N LEU A 125 12.79 15.66 -9.66
CA LEU A 125 13.83 15.81 -10.67
C LEU A 125 13.26 15.91 -12.10
N PRO A 126 12.29 15.09 -12.54
CA PRO A 126 11.72 15.20 -13.88
C PRO A 126 10.97 16.52 -14.14
N VAL A 127 10.37 17.13 -13.12
CA VAL A 127 9.67 18.43 -13.26
C VAL A 127 10.63 19.57 -13.65
N LEU A 128 11.93 19.40 -13.42
CA LEU A 128 12.94 20.36 -13.89
C LEU A 128 13.15 20.32 -15.41
N PHE A 129 12.74 19.23 -16.07
CA PHE A 129 12.97 18.99 -17.51
C PHE A 129 11.67 18.87 -18.32
N PHE A 130 10.56 18.49 -17.69
CA PHE A 130 9.28 18.21 -18.34
C PHE A 130 8.13 18.96 -17.65
N SER A 131 6.98 19.09 -18.34
CA SER A 131 5.80 19.69 -17.73
C SER A 131 5.30 18.85 -16.54
N ALA A 132 4.81 19.51 -15.50
CA ALA A 132 4.28 18.82 -14.32
C ALA A 132 3.15 17.83 -14.67
N ARG A 133 2.36 18.15 -15.71
CA ARG A 133 1.31 17.26 -16.23
C ARG A 133 1.90 15.97 -16.77
N ASP A 134 2.95 16.03 -17.57
CA ASP A 134 3.55 14.84 -18.20
C ASP A 134 4.20 13.94 -17.15
N VAL A 135 4.94 14.55 -16.21
CA VAL A 135 5.55 13.83 -15.09
C VAL A 135 4.49 13.12 -14.25
N LEU A 136 3.42 13.84 -13.88
CA LEU A 136 2.32 13.26 -13.12
C LEU A 136 1.63 12.14 -13.92
N THR A 137 1.40 12.32 -15.21
CA THR A 137 0.77 11.29 -16.06
C THR A 137 1.59 10.02 -16.09
N VAL A 138 2.91 10.12 -16.29
CA VAL A 138 3.82 8.96 -16.28
C VAL A 138 3.85 8.30 -14.90
N TYR A 139 3.92 9.09 -13.82
CA TYR A 139 3.94 8.56 -12.46
C TYR A 139 2.64 7.84 -12.10
N LEU A 140 1.49 8.41 -12.46
CA LEU A 140 0.19 7.77 -12.25
C LEU A 140 0.09 6.45 -13.03
N PHE A 141 0.47 6.46 -14.32
CA PHE A 141 0.47 5.26 -15.14
C PHE A 141 1.36 4.17 -14.56
N ARG A 142 2.55 4.54 -14.07
CA ARG A 142 3.48 3.65 -13.37
C ARG A 142 2.85 3.05 -12.12
N THR A 143 2.26 3.86 -11.25
CA THR A 143 1.68 3.40 -9.97
C THR A 143 0.47 2.50 -10.20
N VAL A 144 -0.37 2.80 -11.19
CA VAL A 144 -1.48 1.92 -11.62
C VAL A 144 -0.95 0.60 -12.16
N SER A 145 0.09 0.64 -12.99
CA SER A 145 0.70 -0.57 -13.56
C SER A 145 1.34 -1.46 -12.49
N LEU A 146 1.88 -0.87 -11.42
CA LEU A 146 2.37 -1.61 -10.26
C LEU A 146 1.22 -2.19 -9.43
N GLY A 147 0.16 -1.43 -9.17
CA GLY A 147 -0.99 -1.92 -8.39
C GLY A 147 -1.70 -3.13 -9.02
N THR A 148 -1.69 -3.21 -10.35
CA THR A 148 -2.27 -4.33 -11.12
C THR A 148 -1.40 -5.58 -11.20
N ARG A 149 -0.14 -5.50 -10.77
CA ARG A 149 0.75 -6.66 -10.67
C ARG A 149 0.83 -7.02 -9.20
N CYS A 150 0.43 -8.23 -8.83
CA CYS A 150 0.56 -8.70 -7.45
C CYS A 150 2.02 -8.49 -6.99
N LEU A 151 2.19 -7.59 -6.02
CA LEU A 151 3.40 -7.47 -5.20
C LEU A 151 3.38 -8.54 -4.11
#